data_AF-A0A3M2BUF4-F1
#
_entry.id   AF-A0A3M2BUF4-F1
#
_cell.length_a   1.000
_cell.length_b   1.000
_cell.length_c   1.000
_cell.angle_alpha   90.00
_cell.angle_beta   90.00
_cell.angle_gamma   90.00
#
_symmetry.space_group_name_H-M   'P 1'
#
loop_
_entity.id
_entity.type
_entity.pdbx_description
1 polymer ?
#
loop_
_entity_poly.entity_id
_entity_poly.type
_entity_poly.pdbx_seq_one_letter_code
_entity_poly.pdbx_strand_id
1 'polypeptide(L)'
;HEAAGRPQQSLAPEMRSIAHRRQHIRPPAASDGGRRVSGKGRWRPLLDGEVAEQAWEAVLAVAQALRERPPAVSWRAYAGRENASLASGTAGLAVFFSYLADARPGEGWEEVAERHLDHAFETLASQPMPHLFYGGFSGVGWAVEHLTGRLLEAEEDEDEANDVDQALLKALEHPFRRGDYDLVGGLAGLAVYALEALPRPSARACLERVIDQLEAMAEEQPPGLTWFSPPEMLPEWQREVAPRGYYNLGVAHGVTAVATVLALSAAAGVEVDRCRRLLEPAMRWIFAQRRDAGETPDGHWSFPSWVAVGVPPQRSRFGWCYGDPGAAAALLLAARAVGEETWAQQALEVARRAAGRSPETALIRDAGL
;
A
#
# COMPACT_ATOMS: atom_id res chain seq x y z
N HIS A 1 -1.11 22.60 -5.78
CA HIS A 1 -0.05 22.39 -6.79
C HIS A 1 -0.66 21.83 -8.07
N GLU A 2 -0.40 22.52 -9.17
CA GLU A 2 -0.78 22.12 -10.53
C GLU A 2 -0.02 20.86 -10.92
N ALA A 3 -0.74 19.75 -11.09
CA ALA A 3 -0.20 18.60 -11.79
C ALA A 3 -0.15 18.97 -13.27
N ALA A 4 1.03 19.35 -13.75
CA ALA A 4 1.29 19.43 -15.18
C ALA A 4 0.84 18.11 -15.83
N GLY A 5 -0.02 18.21 -16.84
CA GLY A 5 -0.78 17.12 -17.42
C GLY A 5 0.08 15.90 -17.74
N ARG A 6 -0.23 14.79 -17.07
CA ARG A 6 0.28 13.46 -17.44
C ARG A 6 -0.40 13.06 -18.75
N PRO A 7 0.33 12.58 -19.77
CA PRO A 7 -0.32 11.90 -20.89
C PRO A 7 -0.97 10.62 -20.37
N GLN A 8 -2.30 10.60 -20.32
CA GLN A 8 -3.08 9.39 -20.07
C GLN A 8 -3.09 8.56 -21.35
N GLN A 9 -2.40 7.42 -21.36
CA GLN A 9 -2.66 6.40 -22.38
C GLN A 9 -4.01 5.76 -22.06
N SER A 10 -4.99 5.97 -22.95
CA SER A 10 -6.36 5.46 -22.81
C SER A 10 -6.42 3.99 -23.22
N LEU A 11 -6.74 3.10 -22.29
CA LEU A 11 -6.95 1.66 -22.52
C LEU A 11 -8.43 1.23 -22.49
N ALA A 12 -9.37 2.18 -22.59
CA ALA A 12 -10.82 1.95 -22.48
C ALA A 12 -11.42 0.78 -23.31
N PRO A 13 -10.92 0.39 -24.50
CA PRO A 13 -11.58 -0.66 -25.27
C PRO A 13 -11.31 -2.09 -24.77
N GLU A 14 -10.28 -2.32 -23.95
CA GLU A 14 -9.73 -3.66 -23.68
C GLU A 14 -10.29 -4.34 -22.41
N MET A 15 -11.07 -3.66 -21.57
CA MET A 15 -11.47 -4.15 -20.22
C MET A 15 -12.83 -4.88 -20.14
N ARG A 16 -13.29 -5.49 -21.24
CA ARG A 16 -14.64 -6.09 -21.31
C ARG A 16 -14.77 -7.46 -20.62
N SER A 17 -13.69 -8.10 -20.21
CA SER A 17 -13.71 -9.44 -19.59
C SER A 17 -13.99 -9.39 -18.08
N ILE A 18 -13.69 -8.29 -17.39
CA ILE A 18 -13.95 -8.13 -15.95
C ILE A 18 -15.45 -8.26 -15.62
N ALA A 19 -16.35 -7.94 -16.57
CA ALA A 19 -17.79 -8.14 -16.42
C ALA A 19 -18.21 -9.63 -16.35
N HIS A 20 -17.35 -10.59 -16.71
CA HIS A 20 -17.63 -12.02 -16.56
C HIS A 20 -17.45 -12.53 -15.11
N ARG A 21 -16.66 -11.85 -14.27
CA ARG A 21 -16.58 -12.14 -12.81
C ARG A 21 -17.84 -11.77 -12.03
N ARG A 22 -18.87 -11.23 -12.69
CA ARG A 22 -20.19 -10.97 -12.12
C ARG A 22 -20.93 -12.23 -11.64
N GLN A 23 -20.51 -13.43 -12.05
CA GLN A 23 -21.40 -14.61 -12.01
C GLN A 23 -21.31 -15.51 -10.78
N HIS A 24 -20.45 -15.22 -9.80
CA HIS A 24 -20.27 -16.10 -8.64
C HIS A 24 -20.18 -15.31 -7.32
N ILE A 25 -21.32 -14.67 -6.97
CA ILE A 25 -21.57 -14.11 -5.63
C ILE A 25 -22.07 -15.24 -4.74
N ARG A 26 -21.49 -15.34 -3.54
CA ARG A 26 -21.81 -16.42 -2.61
C ARG A 26 -23.25 -16.29 -2.10
N PRO A 27 -24.10 -17.34 -2.20
CA PRO A 27 -25.45 -17.27 -1.64
C PRO A 27 -25.41 -17.20 -0.10
N PRO A 28 -26.42 -16.57 0.54
CA PRO A 28 -26.42 -16.39 1.99
C PRO A 28 -26.51 -17.73 2.74
N ALA A 29 -25.42 -18.06 3.43
CA ALA A 29 -25.21 -19.05 4.50
C ALA A 29 -25.38 -20.56 4.19
N ALA A 30 -24.24 -21.27 4.15
CA ALA A 30 -23.92 -22.38 5.06
C ALA A 30 -22.39 -22.56 5.14
N SER A 31 -21.90 -22.80 6.35
CA SER A 31 -20.47 -22.93 6.65
C SER A 31 -19.84 -24.20 6.09
N ASP A 32 -18.56 -24.03 5.77
CA ASP A 32 -17.48 -25.04 5.65
C ASP A 32 -17.20 -25.58 4.24
N GLY A 33 -15.95 -25.36 3.82
CA GLY A 33 -15.43 -25.74 2.50
C GLY A 33 -14.30 -24.83 2.01
N GLY A 34 -13.05 -25.30 2.10
CA GLY A 34 -11.99 -24.92 1.18
C GLY A 34 -11.35 -23.53 1.31
N ARG A 35 -11.02 -23.07 2.53
CA ARG A 35 -10.23 -21.82 2.72
C ARG A 35 -8.79 -21.98 2.18
N ARG A 36 -8.46 -21.38 1.02
CA ARG A 36 -7.07 -20.96 0.74
C ARG A 36 -6.73 -19.82 1.70
N VAL A 37 -6.14 -20.20 2.83
CA VAL A 37 -5.60 -19.27 3.82
C VAL A 37 -4.16 -19.67 4.07
N SER A 38 -3.23 -19.00 3.39
CA SER A 38 -1.85 -18.90 3.86
C SER A 38 -1.85 -18.02 5.13
N GLY A 39 -1.88 -18.68 6.30
CA GLY A 39 -1.54 -18.06 7.59
C GLY A 39 -2.66 -17.34 8.35
N LYS A 40 -3.65 -18.09 8.88
CA LYS A 40 -4.51 -17.59 9.97
C LYS A 40 -3.69 -17.45 11.27
N GLY A 41 -3.05 -16.30 11.46
CA GLY A 41 -3.15 -15.69 12.77
C GLY A 41 -4.64 -15.40 12.99
N ARG A 42 -5.30 -16.06 13.93
CA ARG A 42 -6.67 -15.66 14.32
C ARG A 42 -6.58 -14.20 14.76
N TRP A 43 -7.22 -13.30 14.01
CA TRP A 43 -7.38 -11.92 14.43
C TRP A 43 -7.96 -11.92 15.85
N ARG A 44 -7.29 -11.22 16.77
CA ARG A 44 -7.66 -11.13 18.16
C ARG A 44 -7.87 -9.65 18.48
N PRO A 45 -9.05 -9.25 18.97
CA PRO A 45 -9.25 -7.91 19.51
C PRO A 45 -8.17 -7.62 20.56
N LEU A 46 -7.54 -6.45 20.45
CA LEU A 46 -6.57 -5.96 21.43
C LEU A 46 -7.24 -5.15 22.54
N LEU A 47 -8.39 -4.54 22.23
CA LEU A 47 -9.16 -3.73 23.15
C LEU A 47 -10.20 -4.59 23.86
N ASP A 48 -10.42 -4.32 25.14
CA ASP A 48 -11.45 -4.91 25.97
C ASP A 48 -12.22 -3.82 26.77
N GLY A 49 -13.30 -4.24 27.42
CA GLY A 49 -14.13 -3.38 28.27
C GLY A 49 -14.68 -2.14 27.56
N GLU A 50 -14.71 -1.03 28.29
CA GLU A 50 -15.26 0.25 27.84
C GLU A 50 -14.56 0.79 26.58
N VAL A 51 -13.24 0.59 26.47
CA VAL A 51 -12.46 1.08 25.32
C VAL A 51 -12.84 0.30 24.05
N ALA A 52 -13.12 -1.00 24.17
CA ALA A 52 -13.62 -1.79 23.04
C ALA A 52 -15.03 -1.34 22.62
N GLU A 53 -15.91 -1.03 23.56
CA GLU A 53 -17.25 -0.52 23.28
C GLU A 53 -17.18 0.83 22.55
N GLN A 54 -16.40 1.78 23.06
CA GLN A 54 -16.17 3.07 22.41
C GLN A 54 -15.59 2.94 21.00
N ALA A 55 -14.64 2.01 20.80
CA ALA A 55 -14.08 1.75 19.47
C ALA A 55 -15.16 1.20 18.51
N TRP A 56 -16.03 0.32 18.98
CA TRP A 56 -17.13 -0.20 18.16
C TRP A 56 -18.17 0.86 17.84
N GLU A 57 -18.53 1.71 18.79
CA GLU A 57 -19.42 2.86 18.54
C GLU A 57 -18.85 3.76 17.46
N ALA A 58 -17.56 4.09 17.53
CA ALA A 58 -16.89 4.90 16.51
C ALA A 58 -16.87 4.22 15.14
N VAL A 59 -16.54 2.92 15.07
CA VAL A 59 -16.54 2.14 13.82
C VAL A 59 -17.93 2.12 13.18
N LEU A 60 -18.98 1.85 13.96
CA LEU A 60 -20.35 1.79 13.44
C LEU A 60 -20.86 3.16 13.01
N ALA A 61 -20.52 4.23 13.76
CA ALA A 61 -20.84 5.60 13.36
C ALA A 61 -20.18 5.98 12.03
N VAL A 62 -18.91 5.62 11.82
CA VAL A 62 -18.21 5.80 10.54
C VAL A 62 -18.88 4.97 9.43
N ALA A 63 -19.19 3.71 9.69
CA ALA A 63 -19.84 2.82 8.71
C ALA A 63 -21.21 3.36 8.27
N GLN A 64 -22.01 3.86 9.21
CA GLN A 64 -23.31 4.47 8.93
C GLN A 64 -23.16 5.79 8.14
N ALA A 65 -22.22 6.65 8.54
CA ALA A 65 -21.95 7.89 7.81
C ALA A 65 -21.51 7.63 6.36
N LEU A 66 -20.63 6.64 6.14
CA LEU A 66 -20.17 6.23 4.80
C LEU A 66 -21.30 5.61 3.96
N ARG A 67 -22.22 4.87 4.59
CA ARG A 67 -23.39 4.28 3.92
C ARG A 67 -24.39 5.35 3.48
N GLU A 68 -24.62 6.38 4.29
CA GLU A 68 -25.56 7.46 3.98
C GLU A 68 -24.98 8.49 3.00
N ARG A 69 -23.68 8.78 3.14
CA ARG A 69 -22.98 9.78 2.35
C ARG A 69 -21.63 9.22 1.92
N PRO A 70 -21.58 8.46 0.81
CA PRO A 70 -20.32 8.03 0.25
C PRO A 70 -19.42 9.26 0.02
N PRO A 71 -18.12 9.19 0.37
CA PRO A 71 -17.25 10.36 0.35
C PRO A 71 -17.27 11.02 -1.04
N ALA A 72 -17.55 12.32 -1.06
CA ALA A 72 -17.33 13.13 -2.23
C ALA A 72 -15.85 13.06 -2.62
N VAL A 73 -15.59 12.88 -3.91
CA VAL A 73 -14.26 12.54 -4.40
C VAL A 73 -13.23 13.60 -4.00
N SER A 74 -12.29 13.25 -3.11
CA SER A 74 -11.32 14.19 -2.55
C SER A 74 -10.07 14.36 -3.41
N TRP A 75 -9.86 13.48 -4.39
CA TRP A 75 -8.70 13.55 -5.26
C TRP A 75 -9.00 14.34 -6.54
N ARG A 76 -8.23 15.41 -6.79
CA ARG A 76 -8.42 16.31 -7.95
C ARG A 76 -8.51 15.61 -9.31
N ALA A 77 -7.87 14.44 -9.47
CA ALA A 77 -7.94 13.67 -10.73
C ALA A 77 -9.34 13.12 -11.06
N TYR A 78 -10.27 13.16 -10.10
CA TYR A 78 -11.62 12.63 -10.22
C TYR A 78 -12.71 13.67 -9.91
N ALA A 79 -12.37 14.98 -9.90
CA ALA A 79 -13.38 16.01 -9.73
C ALA A 79 -14.47 15.86 -10.81
N GLY A 80 -15.69 15.47 -10.41
CA GLY A 80 -16.82 15.22 -11.31
C GLY A 80 -16.87 13.83 -11.97
N ARG A 81 -16.10 12.84 -11.50
CA ARG A 81 -16.17 11.43 -11.96
C ARG A 81 -16.47 10.47 -10.82
N GLU A 82 -16.94 9.27 -11.16
CA GLU A 82 -17.01 8.17 -10.21
C GLU A 82 -15.61 7.76 -9.76
N ASN A 83 -15.47 7.38 -8.48
CA ASN A 83 -14.20 7.05 -7.87
C ASN A 83 -14.20 5.59 -7.40
N ALA A 84 -13.54 4.73 -8.17
CA ALA A 84 -13.31 3.33 -7.79
C ALA A 84 -12.00 3.10 -7.04
N SER A 85 -11.21 4.14 -6.76
CA SER A 85 -9.86 3.97 -6.20
C SER A 85 -9.83 3.27 -4.83
N LEU A 86 -8.72 2.60 -4.54
CA LEU A 86 -8.51 1.95 -3.25
C LEU A 86 -8.42 2.95 -2.08
N ALA A 87 -7.82 4.13 -2.29
CA ALA A 87 -7.58 5.11 -1.23
C ALA A 87 -8.85 5.82 -0.73
N SER A 88 -9.81 6.05 -1.62
CA SER A 88 -10.92 6.99 -1.36
C SER A 88 -12.20 6.67 -2.12
N GLY A 89 -12.22 5.55 -2.84
CA GLY A 89 -13.29 5.14 -3.71
C GLY A 89 -13.95 3.83 -3.27
N THR A 90 -14.79 3.30 -4.16
CA THR A 90 -15.62 2.15 -3.85
C THR A 90 -14.84 0.85 -3.64
N ALA A 91 -13.67 0.66 -4.25
CA ALA A 91 -12.82 -0.49 -3.94
C ALA A 91 -12.35 -0.49 -2.46
N GLY A 92 -11.96 0.68 -1.93
CA GLY A 92 -11.60 0.82 -0.51
C GLY A 92 -12.78 0.59 0.42
N LEU A 93 -13.96 1.10 0.04
CA LEU A 93 -15.20 0.86 0.81
C LEU A 93 -15.60 -0.62 0.81
N ALA A 94 -15.47 -1.31 -0.32
CA ALA A 94 -15.73 -2.76 -0.40
C ALA A 94 -14.84 -3.53 0.57
N VAL A 95 -13.54 -3.20 0.64
CA VAL A 95 -12.62 -3.80 1.61
C VAL A 95 -13.07 -3.50 3.04
N PHE A 96 -13.35 -2.24 3.38
CA PHE A 96 -13.80 -1.85 4.72
C PHE A 96 -15.07 -2.62 5.15
N PHE A 97 -16.11 -2.62 4.32
CA PHE A 97 -17.39 -3.26 4.65
C PHE A 97 -17.28 -4.80 4.65
N SER A 98 -16.39 -5.40 3.86
CA SER A 98 -16.11 -6.84 3.94
C SER A 98 -15.49 -7.23 5.29
N TYR A 99 -14.50 -6.47 5.78
CA TYR A 99 -13.93 -6.69 7.12
C TYR A 99 -14.96 -6.42 8.23
N LEU A 100 -15.86 -5.45 8.05
CA LEU A 100 -16.95 -5.21 8.99
C LEU A 100 -17.96 -6.37 9.01
N ALA A 101 -18.30 -6.95 7.85
CA ALA A 101 -19.15 -8.13 7.75
C ALA A 101 -18.52 -9.35 8.43
N ASP A 102 -17.21 -9.57 8.26
CA ASP A 102 -16.45 -10.61 8.96
C ASP A 102 -16.51 -10.43 10.49
N ALA A 103 -16.47 -9.19 10.98
CA ALA A 103 -16.47 -8.89 12.41
C ALA A 103 -17.88 -8.81 13.04
N ARG A 104 -18.91 -8.48 12.24
CA ARG A 104 -20.31 -8.33 12.62
C ARG A 104 -21.23 -9.07 11.62
N PRO A 105 -21.20 -10.41 11.60
CA PRO A 105 -21.98 -11.19 10.66
C PRO A 105 -23.49 -11.04 10.91
N GLY A 106 -24.29 -11.04 9.83
CA GLY A 106 -25.75 -10.97 9.88
C GLY A 106 -26.37 -9.57 9.98
N GLU A 107 -25.56 -8.52 9.97
CA GLU A 107 -26.04 -7.12 10.02
C GLU A 107 -26.22 -6.46 8.64
N GLY A 108 -26.06 -7.24 7.54
CA GLY A 108 -26.23 -6.77 6.17
C GLY A 108 -25.04 -5.96 5.61
N TRP A 109 -23.89 -5.95 6.31
CA TRP A 109 -22.67 -5.28 5.82
C TRP A 109 -22.07 -5.94 4.57
N GLU A 110 -22.29 -7.24 4.40
CA GLU A 110 -21.85 -8.01 3.23
C GLU A 110 -22.47 -7.45 1.94
N GLU A 111 -23.80 -7.24 1.91
CA GLU A 111 -24.51 -6.63 0.78
C GLU A 111 -24.02 -5.20 0.46
N VAL A 112 -23.55 -4.46 1.48
CA VAL A 112 -22.97 -3.13 1.29
C VAL A 112 -21.59 -3.24 0.64
N ALA A 113 -20.78 -4.21 1.06
CA ALA A 113 -19.47 -4.49 0.48
C ALA A 113 -19.60 -4.90 -1.00
N GLU A 114 -20.52 -5.81 -1.32
CA GLU A 114 -20.79 -6.28 -2.69
C GLU A 114 -21.16 -5.11 -3.61
N ARG A 115 -22.09 -4.26 -3.17
CA ARG A 115 -22.52 -3.10 -3.95
C ARG A 115 -21.39 -2.13 -4.27
N HIS A 116 -20.49 -1.91 -3.32
CA HIS A 116 -19.31 -1.08 -3.56
C HIS A 116 -18.34 -1.74 -4.54
N LEU A 117 -18.15 -3.06 -4.44
CA LEU A 117 -17.30 -3.80 -5.36
C LEU A 117 -17.89 -3.80 -6.79
N ASP A 118 -19.19 -4.00 -6.92
CA ASP A 118 -19.92 -3.90 -8.19
C ASP A 118 -19.74 -2.53 -8.83
N HIS A 119 -19.90 -1.46 -8.05
CA HIS A 119 -19.67 -0.10 -8.55
C HIS A 119 -18.21 0.09 -8.98
N ALA A 120 -17.24 -0.47 -8.23
CA ALA A 120 -15.83 -0.41 -8.62
C ALA A 120 -15.60 -1.08 -9.98
N PHE A 121 -16.24 -2.23 -10.25
CA PHE A 121 -16.19 -2.90 -11.55
C PHE A 121 -16.85 -2.09 -12.67
N GLU A 122 -18.02 -1.52 -12.43
CA GLU A 122 -18.73 -0.69 -13.41
C GLU A 122 -17.92 0.55 -13.79
N THR A 123 -17.34 1.23 -12.80
CA THR A 123 -16.45 2.36 -13.03
C THR A 123 -15.20 1.92 -13.79
N LEU A 124 -14.57 0.81 -13.42
CA LEU A 124 -13.39 0.30 -14.10
C LEU A 124 -13.66 -0.03 -15.59
N ALA A 125 -14.84 -0.57 -15.90
CA ALA A 125 -15.24 -0.91 -17.26
C ALA A 125 -15.68 0.29 -18.11
N SER A 126 -16.11 1.39 -17.48
CA SER A 126 -16.71 2.54 -18.17
C SER A 126 -15.78 3.75 -18.31
N GLN A 127 -14.71 3.85 -17.52
CA GLN A 127 -13.78 4.98 -17.58
C GLN A 127 -12.30 4.56 -17.49
N PRO A 128 -11.39 5.26 -18.20
CA PRO A 128 -9.97 5.07 -18.02
C PRO A 128 -9.52 5.40 -16.59
N MET A 129 -8.72 4.51 -16.01
CA MET A 129 -8.03 4.73 -14.74
C MET A 129 -6.52 4.62 -14.94
N PRO A 130 -5.69 5.37 -14.17
CA PRO A 130 -4.25 5.20 -14.22
C PRO A 130 -3.84 3.86 -13.58
N HIS A 131 -2.59 3.44 -13.76
CA HIS A 131 -2.06 2.20 -13.17
C HIS A 131 -1.76 2.30 -11.66
N LEU A 132 -1.97 3.45 -11.02
CA LEU A 132 -1.56 3.70 -9.63
C LEU A 132 -2.24 2.76 -8.63
N PHE A 133 -1.51 2.29 -7.61
CA PHE A 133 -2.07 1.39 -6.60
C PHE A 133 -3.19 2.03 -5.79
N TYR A 134 -2.93 3.18 -5.14
CA TYR A 134 -3.95 3.82 -4.32
C TYR A 134 -5.03 4.57 -5.12
N GLY A 135 -4.75 4.89 -6.38
CA GLY A 135 -5.53 5.85 -7.18
C GLY A 135 -5.89 5.36 -8.57
N GLY A 136 -5.88 4.06 -8.82
CA GLY A 136 -5.91 3.50 -10.17
C GLY A 136 -6.40 2.06 -10.23
N PHE A 137 -6.33 1.46 -11.42
CA PHE A 137 -6.91 0.14 -11.68
C PHE A 137 -6.21 -0.98 -10.91
N SER A 138 -4.92 -0.85 -10.58
CA SER A 138 -4.19 -1.89 -9.85
C SER A 138 -4.67 -2.01 -8.40
N GLY A 139 -5.13 -0.91 -7.78
CA GLY A 139 -5.79 -0.96 -6.47
C GLY A 139 -7.17 -1.61 -6.49
N VAL A 140 -7.93 -1.40 -7.57
CA VAL A 140 -9.20 -2.10 -7.78
C VAL A 140 -8.92 -3.60 -7.95
N GLY A 141 -7.96 -3.95 -8.81
CA GLY A 141 -7.50 -5.32 -8.97
C GLY A 141 -7.06 -5.95 -7.65
N TRP A 142 -6.27 -5.23 -6.85
CA TRP A 142 -5.86 -5.72 -5.52
C TRP A 142 -7.06 -5.99 -4.61
N ALA A 143 -8.05 -5.09 -4.56
CA ALA A 143 -9.25 -5.31 -3.76
C ALA A 143 -10.02 -6.56 -4.21
N VAL A 144 -10.08 -6.81 -5.52
CA VAL A 144 -10.71 -8.02 -6.07
C VAL A 144 -9.96 -9.27 -5.62
N GLU A 145 -8.65 -9.35 -5.87
CA GLU A 145 -7.83 -10.50 -5.47
C GLU A 145 -7.90 -10.73 -3.95
N HIS A 146 -7.83 -9.66 -3.15
CA HIS A 146 -7.85 -9.72 -1.69
C HIS A 146 -9.20 -10.18 -1.12
N LEU A 147 -10.30 -9.88 -1.81
CA LEU A 147 -11.65 -10.25 -1.42
C LEU A 147 -12.12 -11.59 -2.01
N THR A 148 -11.36 -12.18 -2.94
CA THR A 148 -11.56 -13.56 -3.40
C THR A 148 -11.41 -14.55 -2.25
N GLY A 149 -12.37 -15.46 -2.11
CA GLY A 149 -12.46 -16.39 -0.98
C GLY A 149 -12.98 -15.79 0.33
N ARG A 150 -13.31 -14.48 0.34
CA ARG A 150 -13.99 -13.80 1.44
C ARG A 150 -15.39 -13.36 1.03
N LEU A 151 -15.45 -12.48 0.04
CA LEU A 151 -16.67 -11.90 -0.53
C LEU A 151 -16.99 -12.51 -1.89
N LEU A 152 -15.98 -12.66 -2.74
CA LEU A 152 -16.11 -13.31 -4.05
C LEU A 152 -15.81 -14.81 -3.93
N GLU A 153 -16.45 -15.62 -4.76
CA GLU A 153 -16.06 -17.02 -4.92
C GLU A 153 -14.71 -17.12 -5.66
N ALA A 154 -13.88 -18.09 -5.28
CA ALA A 154 -12.64 -18.37 -5.99
C ALA A 154 -12.97 -19.20 -7.23
N GLU A 155 -12.59 -18.72 -8.41
CA GLU A 155 -12.70 -19.50 -9.64
C GLU A 155 -11.60 -20.60 -9.64
N GLU A 156 -11.96 -21.82 -10.05
CA GLU A 156 -11.04 -22.96 -10.01
C GLU A 156 -9.98 -22.92 -11.14
N ASP A 157 -10.21 -22.11 -12.18
CA ASP A 157 -9.38 -21.99 -13.38
C ASP A 157 -8.65 -20.62 -13.46
N GLU A 158 -7.67 -20.40 -12.59
CA GLU A 158 -6.86 -19.16 -12.52
C GLU A 158 -5.77 -19.03 -13.62
N ASP A 159 -5.73 -19.92 -14.60
CA ASP A 159 -4.67 -19.96 -15.64
C ASP A 159 -4.88 -18.96 -16.80
N GLU A 160 -5.97 -18.20 -16.79
CA GLU A 160 -6.23 -17.17 -17.81
C GLU A 160 -5.60 -15.82 -17.47
N ALA A 161 -5.10 -15.14 -18.52
CA ALA A 161 -4.54 -13.81 -18.43
C ALA A 161 -5.57 -12.81 -17.88
N ASN A 162 -5.33 -12.30 -16.68
CA ASN A 162 -6.17 -11.28 -16.06
C ASN A 162 -5.97 -9.91 -16.77
N ASP A 163 -7.06 -9.25 -17.15
CA ASP A 163 -7.06 -7.92 -17.81
C ASP A 163 -6.20 -6.88 -17.05
N VAL A 164 -6.22 -6.92 -15.71
CA VAL A 164 -5.43 -6.02 -14.85
C VAL A 164 -3.94 -6.31 -14.99
N ASP A 165 -3.55 -7.59 -14.98
CA ASP A 165 -2.15 -7.98 -15.17
C ASP A 165 -1.65 -7.58 -16.56
N GLN A 166 -2.46 -7.77 -17.61
CA GLN A 166 -2.09 -7.40 -18.97
C GLN A 166 -1.95 -5.89 -19.15
N ALA A 167 -2.90 -5.11 -18.61
CA ALA A 167 -2.80 -3.66 -18.60
C ALA A 167 -1.57 -3.17 -17.82
N LEU A 168 -1.23 -3.84 -16.71
CA LEU A 168 -0.05 -3.53 -15.92
C LEU A 168 1.25 -3.89 -16.65
N LEU A 169 1.34 -5.06 -17.28
CA LEU A 169 2.49 -5.46 -18.11
C LEU A 169 2.75 -4.43 -19.20
N LYS A 170 1.70 -3.98 -19.91
CA LYS A 170 1.79 -2.93 -20.93
C LYS A 170 2.30 -1.61 -20.35
N ALA A 171 1.86 -1.23 -19.14
CA ALA A 171 2.39 -0.05 -18.47
C ALA A 171 3.89 -0.21 -18.10
N LEU A 172 4.32 -1.43 -17.76
CA LEU A 172 5.70 -1.76 -17.39
C LEU A 172 6.63 -2.01 -18.60
N GLU A 173 6.13 -2.00 -19.84
CA GLU A 173 6.95 -2.01 -21.06
C GLU A 173 7.77 -0.73 -21.21
N HIS A 174 7.32 0.36 -20.60
CA HIS A 174 8.00 1.64 -20.61
C HIS A 174 8.70 1.90 -19.26
N PRO A 175 9.95 2.41 -19.28
CA PRO A 175 10.62 2.82 -18.06
C PRO A 175 9.84 3.92 -17.34
N PHE A 176 9.59 3.71 -16.06
CA PHE A 176 9.07 4.73 -15.17
C PHE A 176 10.12 5.84 -14.98
N ARG A 177 9.68 7.06 -14.65
CA ARG A 177 10.61 8.18 -14.48
C ARG A 177 11.39 7.97 -13.19
N ARG A 178 12.61 8.51 -13.13
CA ARG A 178 13.41 8.54 -11.90
C ARG A 178 12.56 9.13 -10.77
N GLY A 179 12.47 8.42 -9.65
CA GLY A 179 11.66 8.81 -8.49
C GLY A 179 10.27 8.18 -8.42
N ASP A 180 9.75 7.59 -9.50
CA ASP A 180 8.45 6.87 -9.49
C ASP A 180 8.60 5.44 -8.90
N TYR A 181 9.32 5.28 -7.78
CA TYR A 181 9.58 3.97 -7.13
C TYR A 181 8.61 3.63 -5.99
N ASP A 182 7.85 4.60 -5.50
CA ASP A 182 7.19 4.51 -4.20
C ASP A 182 5.91 3.66 -4.16
N LEU A 183 5.30 3.58 -2.97
CA LEU A 183 4.09 2.78 -2.72
C LEU A 183 2.82 3.45 -3.26
N VAL A 184 2.73 4.78 -3.20
CA VAL A 184 1.50 5.51 -3.51
C VAL A 184 1.30 5.70 -5.01
N GLY A 185 2.36 6.12 -5.69
CA GLY A 185 2.36 6.52 -7.10
C GLY A 185 3.33 5.75 -7.98
N GLY A 186 4.16 4.86 -7.41
CA GLY A 186 5.27 4.22 -8.13
C GLY A 186 5.25 2.70 -8.12
N LEU A 187 6.42 2.16 -8.46
CA LEU A 187 6.68 0.73 -8.67
C LEU A 187 6.37 -0.14 -7.45
N ALA A 188 6.67 0.30 -6.22
CA ALA A 188 6.39 -0.50 -5.03
C ALA A 188 4.88 -0.75 -4.84
N GLY A 189 4.01 0.19 -5.22
CA GLY A 189 2.56 -0.03 -5.22
C GLY A 189 2.13 -1.11 -6.22
N LEU A 190 2.74 -1.11 -7.40
CA LEU A 190 2.46 -2.12 -8.43
C LEU A 190 2.94 -3.52 -7.99
N ALA A 191 4.06 -3.59 -7.26
CA ALA A 191 4.52 -4.84 -6.65
C ALA A 191 3.53 -5.38 -5.62
N VAL A 192 2.89 -4.52 -4.80
CA VAL A 192 1.88 -4.98 -3.82
C VAL A 192 0.69 -5.64 -4.51
N TYR A 193 0.20 -5.06 -5.61
CA TYR A 193 -0.83 -5.71 -6.43
C TYR A 193 -0.34 -7.08 -6.96
N ALA A 194 0.81 -7.10 -7.62
CA ALA A 194 1.33 -8.32 -8.24
C ALA A 194 1.60 -9.44 -7.21
N LEU A 195 2.04 -9.09 -5.99
CA LEU A 195 2.21 -10.04 -4.88
C LEU A 195 0.88 -10.66 -4.43
N GLU A 196 -0.19 -9.88 -4.35
CA GLU A 196 -1.52 -10.39 -4.00
C GLU A 196 -2.08 -11.33 -5.08
N ALA A 197 -1.78 -11.04 -6.35
CA ALA A 197 -2.23 -11.82 -7.50
C ALA A 197 -1.41 -13.10 -7.77
N LEU A 198 -0.40 -13.41 -6.93
CA LEU A 198 0.34 -14.67 -7.03
C LEU A 198 -0.53 -15.87 -6.65
N PRO A 199 -0.32 -17.05 -7.27
CA PRO A 199 0.83 -17.44 -8.10
C PRO A 199 0.65 -17.23 -9.62
N ARG A 200 -0.32 -16.42 -10.07
CA ARG A 200 -0.64 -16.28 -11.50
C ARG A 200 0.61 -15.93 -12.33
N PRO A 201 0.88 -16.61 -13.48
CA PRO A 201 2.06 -16.34 -14.29
C PRO A 201 2.21 -14.88 -14.75
N SER A 202 1.10 -14.23 -15.12
CA SER A 202 1.08 -12.82 -15.52
C SER A 202 1.41 -11.87 -14.37
N ALA A 203 0.97 -12.17 -13.15
CA ALA A 203 1.31 -11.42 -11.94
C ALA A 203 2.80 -11.57 -11.58
N ARG A 204 3.35 -12.80 -11.70
CA ARG A 204 4.80 -13.04 -11.55
C ARG A 204 5.59 -12.20 -12.57
N ALA A 205 5.18 -12.18 -13.84
CA ALA A 205 5.84 -11.36 -14.86
C ALA A 205 5.75 -9.85 -14.56
N CYS A 206 4.64 -9.36 -14.01
CA CYS A 206 4.54 -7.97 -13.54
C CYS A 206 5.58 -7.68 -12.45
N LEU A 207 5.69 -8.58 -11.47
CA LEU A 207 6.60 -8.42 -10.35
C LEU A 207 8.06 -8.44 -10.79
N GLU A 208 8.43 -9.33 -11.71
CA GLU A 208 9.76 -9.39 -12.33
C GLU A 208 10.10 -8.06 -13.03
N ARG A 209 9.19 -7.50 -13.83
CA ARG A 209 9.39 -6.20 -14.49
C ARG A 209 9.48 -5.03 -13.50
N VAL A 210 8.72 -5.07 -12.41
CA VAL A 210 8.84 -4.07 -11.34
C VAL A 210 10.23 -4.14 -10.71
N ILE A 211 10.75 -5.34 -10.43
CA ILE A 211 12.08 -5.53 -9.84
C ILE A 211 13.18 -5.04 -10.79
N ASP A 212 13.08 -5.32 -12.10
CA ASP A 212 14.02 -4.81 -13.11
C ASP A 212 14.10 -3.27 -13.07
N GLN A 213 12.95 -2.60 -13.00
CA GLN A 213 12.92 -1.14 -12.96
C GLN A 213 13.39 -0.57 -11.61
N LEU A 214 13.06 -1.22 -10.49
CA LEU A 214 13.58 -0.84 -9.18
C LEU A 214 15.10 -0.98 -9.11
N GLU A 215 15.67 -2.04 -9.67
CA GLU A 215 17.12 -2.25 -9.81
C GLU A 215 17.75 -1.11 -10.62
N ALA A 216 17.16 -0.77 -11.77
CA ALA A 216 17.64 0.32 -12.62
C ALA A 216 17.59 1.71 -11.96
N MET A 217 16.71 1.90 -10.97
CA MET A 217 16.58 3.15 -10.21
C MET A 217 17.41 3.17 -8.90
N ALA A 218 18.04 2.07 -8.52
CA ALA A 218 18.82 2.00 -7.30
C ALA A 218 20.10 2.84 -7.43
N GLU A 219 20.41 3.61 -6.39
CA GLU A 219 21.60 4.46 -6.32
C GLU A 219 22.50 4.00 -5.17
N GLU A 220 23.80 3.86 -5.46
CA GLU A 220 24.81 3.69 -4.43
C GLU A 220 24.90 4.95 -3.59
N GLN A 221 24.59 4.79 -2.30
CA GLN A 221 24.74 5.83 -1.31
C GLN A 221 25.32 5.18 -0.05
N PRO A 222 26.60 5.42 0.28
CA PRO A 222 27.23 4.77 1.43
C PRO A 222 26.39 4.93 2.72
N PRO A 223 26.20 3.85 3.50
CA PRO A 223 26.88 2.55 3.41
C PRO A 223 26.20 1.49 2.51
N GLY A 224 25.20 1.85 1.70
CA GLY A 224 24.37 0.88 0.99
C GLY A 224 23.74 1.40 -0.30
N LEU A 225 22.49 0.98 -0.55
CA LEU A 225 21.69 1.38 -1.71
C LEU A 225 20.44 2.13 -1.27
N THR A 226 19.94 3.03 -2.11
CA THR A 226 18.68 3.75 -1.86
C THR A 226 18.07 4.24 -3.17
N TRP A 227 16.91 4.89 -3.09
CA TRP A 227 16.19 5.44 -4.24
C TRP A 227 15.95 6.93 -4.04
N PHE A 228 16.33 7.70 -5.06
CA PHE A 228 16.35 9.16 -5.00
C PHE A 228 15.04 9.77 -5.46
N SER A 229 14.49 10.69 -4.67
CA SER A 229 13.38 11.56 -5.05
C SER A 229 13.93 12.85 -5.68
N PRO A 230 13.81 13.04 -7.01
CA PRO A 230 14.38 14.19 -7.66
C PRO A 230 13.53 15.46 -7.43
N PRO A 231 14.13 16.66 -7.45
CA PRO A 231 13.47 17.91 -7.06
C PRO A 231 12.22 18.24 -7.89
N GLU A 232 12.17 17.85 -9.16
CA GLU A 232 11.01 18.02 -10.05
C GLU A 232 9.76 17.27 -9.59
N MET A 233 9.91 16.21 -8.79
CA MET A 233 8.80 15.47 -8.20
C MET A 233 8.35 16.01 -6.86
N LEU A 234 9.13 16.92 -6.25
CA LEU A 234 8.83 17.47 -4.95
C LEU A 234 7.82 18.62 -5.05
N PRO A 235 6.86 18.72 -4.10
CA PRO A 235 6.11 19.94 -3.84
C PRO A 235 7.03 21.14 -3.65
N GLU A 236 6.55 22.33 -4.00
CA GLU A 236 7.34 23.58 -3.96
C GLU A 236 7.99 23.82 -2.59
N TRP A 237 7.21 23.70 -1.52
CA TRP A 237 7.70 23.88 -0.14
C TRP A 237 8.78 22.86 0.26
N GLN A 238 8.80 21.66 -0.31
CA GLN A 238 9.88 20.69 -0.07
C GLN A 238 11.10 21.00 -0.94
N ARG A 239 10.88 21.46 -2.17
CA ARG A 239 11.95 21.88 -3.09
C ARG A 239 12.71 23.10 -2.58
N GLU A 240 12.04 24.01 -1.87
CA GLU A 240 12.70 25.14 -1.19
C GLU A 240 13.72 24.67 -0.14
N VAL A 241 13.38 23.61 0.61
CA VAL A 241 14.26 23.05 1.66
C VAL A 241 15.32 22.12 1.08
N ALA A 242 14.96 21.32 0.08
CA ALA A 242 15.81 20.34 -0.58
C ALA A 242 15.84 20.60 -2.11
N PRO A 243 16.50 21.69 -2.57
CA PRO A 243 16.48 22.09 -3.98
C PRO A 243 17.16 21.09 -4.92
N ARG A 244 17.97 20.20 -4.34
CA ARG A 244 18.65 19.12 -5.05
C ARG A 244 17.95 17.77 -4.89
N GLY A 245 16.71 17.70 -4.38
CA GLY A 245 16.05 16.43 -4.08
C GLY A 245 16.52 15.79 -2.77
N TYR A 246 15.96 14.63 -2.44
CA TYR A 246 16.24 13.92 -1.20
C TYR A 246 16.04 12.40 -1.33
N TYR A 247 16.39 11.66 -0.27
CA TYR A 247 16.04 10.25 -0.11
C TYR A 247 14.95 10.11 0.94
N ASN A 248 13.83 9.50 0.56
CA ASN A 248 12.64 9.39 1.39
C ASN A 248 12.66 8.08 2.20
N LEU A 249 12.39 8.17 3.50
CA LEU A 249 12.38 7.04 4.45
C LEU A 249 10.96 6.63 4.88
N GLY A 250 9.93 7.30 4.36
CA GLY A 250 8.55 6.95 4.63
C GLY A 250 8.13 5.65 3.94
N VAL A 251 7.06 5.03 4.45
CA VAL A 251 6.43 3.88 3.79
C VAL A 251 5.67 4.33 2.54
N ALA A 252 5.00 5.48 2.57
CA ALA A 252 4.19 5.93 1.44
C ALA A 252 5.02 6.30 0.20
N HIS A 253 6.17 6.94 0.41
CA HIS A 253 6.93 7.61 -0.64
C HIS A 253 8.42 7.24 -0.67
N GLY A 254 8.84 6.26 0.13
CA GLY A 254 10.25 6.04 0.45
C GLY A 254 10.76 4.63 0.28
N VAL A 255 12.07 4.51 0.49
CA VAL A 255 12.84 3.28 0.33
C VAL A 255 12.35 2.15 1.23
N THR A 256 11.67 2.47 2.33
CA THR A 256 11.12 1.47 3.24
C THR A 256 10.10 0.58 2.55
N ALA A 257 9.22 1.13 1.72
CA ALA A 257 8.30 0.30 0.93
C ALA A 257 9.03 -0.54 -0.12
N VAL A 258 10.05 0.03 -0.77
CA VAL A 258 10.89 -0.70 -1.74
C VAL A 258 11.56 -1.92 -1.07
N ALA A 259 12.19 -1.72 0.08
CA ALA A 259 12.78 -2.81 0.85
C ALA A 259 11.74 -3.87 1.25
N THR A 260 10.54 -3.45 1.69
CA THR A 260 9.47 -4.40 2.02
C THR A 260 9.02 -5.22 0.82
N VAL A 261 8.79 -4.61 -0.35
CA VAL A 261 8.36 -5.39 -1.52
C VAL A 261 9.46 -6.31 -2.04
N LEU A 262 10.73 -5.89 -2.01
CA LEU A 262 11.87 -6.78 -2.36
C LEU A 262 11.92 -8.01 -1.45
N ALA A 263 11.74 -7.82 -0.14
CA ALA A 263 11.72 -8.91 0.83
C ALA A 263 10.55 -9.87 0.61
N LEU A 264 9.35 -9.33 0.35
CA LEU A 264 8.15 -10.13 0.09
C LEU A 264 8.24 -10.88 -1.25
N SER A 265 8.79 -10.26 -2.29
CA SER A 265 9.07 -10.92 -3.58
C SER A 265 10.04 -12.09 -3.42
N ALA A 266 11.12 -11.89 -2.65
CA ALA A 266 12.05 -12.97 -2.34
C ALA A 266 11.37 -14.12 -1.58
N ALA A 267 10.55 -13.80 -0.58
CA ALA A 267 9.79 -14.79 0.20
C ALA A 267 8.76 -15.55 -0.65
N ALA A 268 8.19 -14.91 -1.67
CA ALA A 268 7.28 -15.50 -2.64
C ALA A 268 7.99 -16.32 -3.74
N GLY A 269 9.32 -16.41 -3.71
CA GLY A 269 10.10 -17.17 -4.70
C GLY A 269 10.24 -16.47 -6.05
N VAL A 270 10.14 -15.15 -6.11
CA VAL A 270 10.30 -14.34 -7.33
C VAL A 270 11.64 -13.61 -7.28
N GLU A 271 12.50 -13.86 -8.28
CA GLU A 271 13.83 -13.23 -8.42
C GLU A 271 14.65 -13.24 -7.12
N VAL A 272 14.62 -14.36 -6.37
CA VAL A 272 15.09 -14.46 -4.98
C VAL A 272 16.48 -13.85 -4.76
N ASP A 273 17.46 -14.25 -5.58
CA ASP A 273 18.84 -13.78 -5.44
C ASP A 273 18.97 -12.29 -5.76
N ARG A 274 18.25 -11.81 -6.78
CA ARG A 274 18.28 -10.40 -7.18
C ARG A 274 17.62 -9.52 -6.13
N CYS A 275 16.45 -9.92 -5.64
CA CYS A 275 15.76 -9.26 -4.55
C CYS A 275 16.65 -9.14 -3.30
N ARG A 276 17.35 -10.22 -2.91
CA ARG A 276 18.29 -10.19 -1.78
C ARG A 276 19.48 -9.25 -2.00
N ARG A 277 20.10 -9.29 -3.19
CA ARG A 277 21.22 -8.39 -3.55
C ARG A 277 20.86 -6.90 -3.45
N LEU A 278 19.61 -6.54 -3.73
CA LEU A 278 19.12 -5.16 -3.58
C LEU A 278 18.68 -4.86 -2.14
N LEU A 279 18.03 -5.80 -1.49
CA LEU A 279 17.46 -5.66 -0.14
C LEU A 279 18.53 -5.44 0.91
N GLU A 280 19.59 -6.25 0.94
CA GLU A 280 20.62 -6.18 1.98
C GLU A 280 21.29 -4.80 2.08
N PRO A 281 21.82 -4.20 1.00
CA PRO A 281 22.38 -2.86 1.07
C PRO A 281 21.31 -1.77 1.28
N ALA A 282 20.06 -1.98 0.83
CA ALA A 282 18.96 -1.06 1.14
C ALA A 282 18.63 -1.03 2.64
N MET A 283 18.53 -2.19 3.28
CA MET A 283 18.32 -2.32 4.73
C MET A 283 19.48 -1.71 5.51
N ARG A 284 20.72 -1.93 5.06
CA ARG A 284 21.90 -1.28 5.65
C ARG A 284 21.82 0.24 5.57
N TRP A 285 21.43 0.78 4.42
CA TRP A 285 21.26 2.23 4.26
C TRP A 285 20.15 2.78 5.15
N ILE A 286 18.99 2.12 5.19
CA ILE A 286 17.84 2.53 6.03
C ILE A 286 18.26 2.57 7.50
N PHE A 287 18.79 1.48 8.04
CA PHE A 287 19.15 1.43 9.46
C PHE A 287 20.29 2.39 9.82
N ALA A 288 21.18 2.73 8.87
CA ALA A 288 22.18 3.78 9.09
C ALA A 288 21.57 5.18 9.27
N GLN A 289 20.30 5.40 8.89
CA GLN A 289 19.59 6.67 9.14
C GLN A 289 18.85 6.68 10.49
N ARG A 290 18.82 5.56 11.22
CA ARG A 290 18.21 5.46 12.54
C ARG A 290 18.93 6.41 13.52
N ARG A 291 18.15 7.04 14.39
CA ARG A 291 18.60 7.87 15.50
C ARG A 291 18.28 7.19 16.81
N ASP A 292 19.24 7.18 17.72
CA ASP A 292 19.03 6.64 19.06
C ASP A 292 18.34 7.64 20.00
N ALA A 293 17.98 7.17 21.19
CA ALA A 293 17.40 8.02 22.21
C ALA A 293 18.43 9.08 22.66
N GLY A 294 18.01 10.35 22.70
CA GLY A 294 18.88 11.46 23.07
C GLY A 294 19.69 12.09 21.94
N GLU A 295 19.71 11.48 20.74
CA GLU A 295 20.37 12.09 19.56
C GLU A 295 19.52 13.16 18.87
N THR A 296 18.23 13.23 19.21
CA THR A 296 17.30 14.23 18.66
C THR A 296 16.91 15.21 19.77
N PRO A 297 16.85 16.54 19.50
CA PRO A 297 16.50 17.54 20.51
C PRO A 297 15.17 17.27 21.19
N ASP A 298 14.24 16.67 20.44
CA ASP A 298 12.91 16.28 20.90
C ASP A 298 12.81 14.79 21.27
N GLY A 299 13.88 13.99 21.23
CA GLY A 299 13.98 12.61 21.75
C GLY A 299 13.00 11.53 21.23
N HIS A 300 11.99 11.86 20.43
CA HIS A 300 10.80 11.01 20.25
C HIS A 300 10.67 10.33 18.87
N TRP A 301 11.69 10.35 18.02
CA TRP A 301 11.64 9.69 16.73
C TRP A 301 12.97 9.02 16.38
N SER A 302 12.89 7.92 15.63
CA SER A 302 14.02 7.07 15.25
C SER A 302 14.39 7.29 13.79
N PHE A 303 13.43 7.43 12.88
CA PHE A 303 13.71 7.71 11.48
C PHE A 303 13.24 9.11 11.09
N PRO A 304 14.07 9.89 10.38
CA PRO A 304 13.62 11.14 9.77
C PRO A 304 12.66 10.83 8.60
N SER A 305 11.84 11.81 8.20
CA SER A 305 10.95 11.62 7.04
C SER A 305 11.73 11.44 5.74
N TRP A 306 12.86 12.14 5.62
CA TRP A 306 13.78 12.09 4.49
C TRP A 306 15.15 12.63 4.89
N VAL A 307 16.17 12.35 4.08
CA VAL A 307 17.54 12.84 4.23
C VAL A 307 18.02 13.50 2.93
N ALA A 308 18.69 14.65 3.05
CA ALA A 308 19.26 15.37 1.90
C ALA A 308 20.65 15.93 2.23
N VAL A 309 21.49 16.05 1.20
CA VAL A 309 22.88 16.49 1.38
C VAL A 309 22.92 17.96 1.82
N GLY A 310 23.52 18.19 3.00
CA GLY A 310 23.68 19.53 3.57
C GLY A 310 22.43 20.06 4.27
N VAL A 311 21.40 19.23 4.45
CA VAL A 311 20.15 19.60 5.13
C VAL A 311 20.02 18.78 6.41
N PRO A 312 19.74 19.40 7.57
CA PRO A 312 19.45 18.67 8.79
C PRO A 312 18.28 17.70 8.60
N PRO A 313 18.33 16.49 9.19
CA PRO A 313 17.25 15.53 9.09
C PRO A 313 15.91 16.12 9.54
N GLN A 314 14.86 15.92 8.74
CA GLN A 314 13.54 16.42 9.10
C GLN A 314 12.85 15.49 10.09
N ARG A 315 12.34 16.08 11.17
CA ARG A 315 11.52 15.39 12.17
C ARG A 315 10.36 14.65 11.49
N SER A 316 10.11 13.41 11.91
CA SER A 316 8.98 12.63 11.43
C SER A 316 7.79 12.73 12.37
N ARG A 317 6.60 12.76 11.77
CA ARG A 317 5.32 12.64 12.50
C ARG A 317 5.12 11.22 12.99
N PHE A 318 4.16 11.00 13.89
CA PHE A 318 3.70 9.67 14.26
C PHE A 318 2.70 9.14 13.22
N GLY A 319 3.15 8.91 11.99
CA GLY A 319 2.29 8.46 10.90
C GLY A 319 2.69 7.11 10.35
N TRP A 320 1.72 6.40 9.77
CA TRP A 320 1.99 5.22 8.94
C TRP A 320 2.83 5.59 7.69
N CYS A 321 2.45 6.66 6.99
CA CYS A 321 3.10 7.09 5.76
C CYS A 321 4.53 7.64 5.98
N TYR A 322 4.74 8.35 7.09
CA TYR A 322 6.02 8.93 7.49
C TYR A 322 6.12 8.86 9.01
N GLY A 323 7.10 8.12 9.52
CA GLY A 323 7.35 7.97 10.95
C GLY A 323 7.66 6.55 11.39
N ASP A 324 8.05 6.46 12.65
CA ASP A 324 8.46 5.22 13.30
C ASP A 324 7.40 4.10 13.25
N PRO A 325 6.07 4.34 13.41
CA PRO A 325 5.08 3.25 13.38
C PRO A 325 5.05 2.51 12.04
N GLY A 326 4.98 3.26 10.94
CA GLY A 326 4.99 2.69 9.60
C GLY A 326 6.33 2.03 9.28
N ALA A 327 7.44 2.73 9.55
CA ALA A 327 8.77 2.20 9.30
C ALA A 327 9.02 0.90 10.08
N ALA A 328 8.70 0.86 11.37
CA ALA A 328 8.88 -0.33 12.18
C ALA A 328 8.04 -1.52 11.67
N ALA A 329 6.77 -1.30 11.32
CA ALA A 329 5.92 -2.36 10.79
C ALA A 329 6.44 -2.93 9.46
N ALA A 330 6.82 -2.04 8.53
CA ALA A 330 7.32 -2.42 7.21
C ALA A 330 8.68 -3.12 7.27
N LEU A 331 9.60 -2.65 8.12
CA LEU A 331 10.91 -3.27 8.34
C LEU A 331 10.80 -4.61 9.07
N LEU A 332 9.89 -4.72 10.03
CA LEU A 332 9.62 -5.99 10.71
C LEU A 332 9.02 -7.03 9.75
N LEU A 333 8.11 -6.59 8.87
CA LEU A 333 7.54 -7.44 7.83
C LEU A 333 8.65 -7.93 6.87
N ALA A 334 9.50 -7.02 6.39
CA ALA A 334 10.61 -7.34 5.52
C ALA A 334 11.58 -8.35 6.18
N ALA A 335 12.00 -8.06 7.41
CA ALA A 335 12.91 -8.91 8.17
C ALA A 335 12.36 -10.33 8.36
N ARG A 336 11.09 -10.45 8.75
CA ARG A 336 10.43 -11.76 8.92
C ARG A 336 10.28 -12.52 7.61
N ALA A 337 9.99 -11.82 6.52
CA ALA A 337 9.84 -12.44 5.19
C ALA A 337 11.13 -13.14 4.74
N VAL A 338 12.30 -12.58 5.06
CA VAL A 338 13.60 -13.16 4.66
C VAL A 338 14.34 -13.90 5.79
N GLY A 339 13.78 -13.94 7.01
CA GLY A 339 14.37 -14.65 8.16
C GLY A 339 15.53 -13.92 8.84
N GLU A 340 15.62 -12.60 8.72
CA GLU A 340 16.72 -11.78 9.26
C GLU A 340 16.42 -11.27 10.67
N GLU A 341 16.80 -12.06 11.68
CA GLU A 341 16.47 -11.77 13.09
C GLU A 341 17.04 -10.45 13.61
N THR A 342 18.25 -10.08 13.16
CA THR A 342 18.87 -8.80 13.55
C THR A 342 18.04 -7.61 13.09
N TRP A 343 17.50 -7.66 11.86
CA TRP A 343 16.62 -6.60 11.34
C TRP A 343 15.28 -6.59 12.07
N ALA A 344 14.75 -7.77 12.41
CA ALA A 344 13.50 -7.90 13.16
C ALA A 344 13.63 -7.29 14.56
N GLN A 345 14.73 -7.55 15.26
CA GLN A 345 15.02 -6.96 16.56
C GLN A 345 15.10 -5.44 16.50
N GLN A 346 15.83 -4.89 15.52
CA GLN A 346 15.94 -3.44 15.35
C GLN A 346 14.59 -2.80 15.03
N ALA A 347 13.78 -3.42 14.18
CA ALA A 347 12.43 -2.94 13.87
C ALA A 347 11.51 -2.96 15.12
N LEU A 348 11.61 -3.99 15.96
CA LEU A 348 10.87 -4.09 17.23
C LEU A 348 11.30 -3.03 18.25
N GLU A 349 12.58 -2.68 18.32
CA GLU A 349 13.05 -1.57 19.16
C GLU A 349 12.42 -0.24 18.73
N VAL A 350 12.38 0.03 17.42
CA VAL A 350 11.71 1.22 16.87
C VAL A 350 10.22 1.20 17.19
N ALA A 351 9.55 0.05 17.03
CA ALA A 351 8.12 -0.09 17.37
C ALA A 351 7.85 0.20 18.86
N ARG A 352 8.66 -0.35 19.77
CA ARG A 352 8.51 -0.15 21.23
C ARG A 352 8.73 1.31 21.61
N ARG A 353 9.73 1.97 21.01
CA ARG A 353 9.96 3.40 21.23
C ARG A 353 8.80 4.24 20.71
N ALA A 354 8.28 3.92 19.53
CA ALA A 354 7.13 4.59 18.95
C ALA A 354 5.91 4.47 19.88
N ALA A 355 5.61 3.26 20.39
CA ALA A 355 4.50 3.01 21.30
C ALA A 355 4.59 3.78 22.63
N GLY A 356 5.78 4.22 23.04
CA GLY A 356 5.99 5.05 24.22
C GLY A 356 5.78 6.56 24.02
N ARG A 357 5.43 7.03 22.81
CA ARG A 357 5.22 8.47 22.54
C ARG A 357 3.86 8.92 23.05
N SER A 358 3.83 10.09 23.68
CA SER A 358 2.58 10.73 24.07
C SER A 358 1.90 11.43 22.88
N PRO A 359 0.58 11.65 22.91
CA PRO A 359 -0.14 12.40 21.89
C PRO A 359 0.46 13.79 21.58
N GLU A 360 0.93 14.51 22.60
CA GLU A 360 1.52 15.86 22.45
C GLU A 360 2.80 15.83 21.62
N THR A 361 3.56 14.74 21.72
CA THR A 361 4.83 14.57 21.02
C THR A 361 4.66 13.88 19.67
N ALA A 362 3.49 13.29 19.39
CA ALA A 362 3.16 12.55 18.18
C ALA A 362 3.09 13.42 16.91
N LEU A 363 2.89 14.74 17.06
CA LEU A 363 2.74 15.69 15.94
C LEU A 363 1.64 15.31 14.94
N ILE A 364 0.60 14.61 15.41
CA ILE A 364 -0.59 14.33 14.62
C ILE A 364 -1.46 15.59 14.64
N ARG A 365 -1.74 16.13 13.45
CA ARG A 365 -2.69 17.22 13.24
C ARG A 365 -3.62 16.80 12.10
N ASP A 366 -4.36 15.73 12.33
CA ASP A 366 -5.35 15.28 11.38
C ASP A 366 -6.67 16.01 11.67
N ALA A 367 -7.39 16.42 10.62
CA ALA A 367 -8.72 16.99 10.78
C ALA A 367 -9.66 15.86 11.20
N GLY A 368 -10.04 15.79 12.48
CA GLY A 368 -11.04 14.83 12.94
C GLY A 368 -10.86 14.22 14.34
N LEU A 369 -9.89 14.66 15.15
CA LEU A 369 -9.87 14.39 16.59
C LEU A 369 -9.88 15.69 17.37
#